data_AF-A0A3M1F6W2-F1
#
_entry.id   AF-A0A3M1F6W2-F1
#
_cell.length_a   1.000
_cell.length_b   1.000
_cell.length_c   1.000
_cell.angle_alpha   90.00
_cell.angle_beta   90.00
_cell.angle_gamma   90.00
#
_symmetry.space_group_name_H-M   'P 1'
#
loop_
_entity.id
_entity.type
_entity.pdbx_description
1 polymer ?
#
loop_
_entity_poly.entity_id
_entity_poly.type
_entity_poly.pdbx_seq_one_letter_code
_entity_poly.pdbx_strand_id
1 'polypeptide(L)' 'MKKKLSPEMFPMKIPKIGRLPFLQIGVFGSDVSHVSQKALKVAYQVGGEIAKAGAVLVTGG' A
#
# COMPACT_ATOMS: atom_id res chain seq x y z
N MET A 1 -15.26 27.48 17.85
CA MET A 1 -15.41 26.09 18.34
C MET A 1 -14.61 25.16 17.44
N LYS A 2 -13.53 24.54 17.93
CA LYS A 2 -12.73 23.57 17.16
C LYS A 2 -13.25 22.16 17.46
N LYS A 3 -13.84 21.47 16.47
CA LYS A 3 -14.20 20.05 16.60
C LYS A 3 -12.91 19.23 16.70
N LYS A 4 -12.66 18.65 17.87
CA LYS A 4 -11.65 17.60 18.07
C LYS A 4 -12.17 16.36 17.33
N LEU A 5 -11.50 15.94 16.26
CA LEU A 5 -11.69 14.58 15.73
C LEU A 5 -11.08 13.61 16.75
N SER A 6 -11.89 12.72 17.33
CA SER A 6 -11.37 11.59 18.10
C SER A 6 -10.79 10.56 17.12
N PRO A 7 -9.60 10.02 17.37
CA PRO A 7 -9.03 8.95 16.56
C PRO A 7 -9.68 7.64 16.99
N GLU A 8 -10.93 7.40 16.60
CA GLU A 8 -11.47 6.04 16.59
C GLU A 8 -10.87 5.31 15.38
N MET A 9 -9.59 4.99 15.52
CA MET A 9 -8.90 4.01 14.70
C MET A 9 -9.54 2.65 14.98
N PHE A 10 -10.25 2.14 13.98
CA PHE A 10 -10.75 0.76 13.91
C PHE A 10 -9.76 -0.22 14.57
N PRO A 11 -10.16 -0.98 15.61
CA PRO A 11 -9.30 -2.01 16.16
C PRO A 11 -9.23 -3.17 15.16
N MET A 12 -8.25 -3.15 14.27
CA MET A 12 -7.99 -4.28 13.39
C MET A 12 -7.36 -5.40 14.25
N LYS A 13 -8.14 -6.42 14.60
CA LYS A 13 -7.62 -7.65 15.23
C LYS A 13 -6.74 -8.37 14.21
N ILE A 14 -5.43 -8.12 14.25
CA ILE A 14 -4.46 -8.86 13.45
C ILE A 14 -4.35 -10.27 14.07
N PRO A 15 -4.73 -11.35 13.35
CA PRO A 15 -4.59 -12.71 13.86
C PRO A 15 -3.11 -13.03 14.06
N LYS A 16 -2.75 -13.53 15.25
CA LYS A 16 -1.41 -14.05 15.55
C LYS A 16 -1.20 -15.40 14.86
N ILE A 17 -1.06 -15.39 13.53
CA ILE A 17 -0.53 -16.54 12.79
C ILE A 17 0.93 -16.19 12.52
N GLY A 18 1.85 -17.09 12.90
CA GLY A 18 3.30 -16.90 12.92
C GLY A 18 3.92 -16.57 11.56
N ARG A 19 3.74 -15.33 11.13
CA ARG A 19 4.30 -14.73 9.92
C ARG A 19 5.22 -13.60 10.37
N LEU A 20 6.48 -13.65 9.91
CA LEU A 20 7.45 -12.57 10.04
C LEU A 20 6.80 -11.22 9.66
N PRO A 21 7.18 -10.08 10.25
CA PRO A 21 6.59 -8.79 9.90
C PRO A 21 7.03 -8.40 8.48
N PHE A 22 6.34 -8.90 7.46
CA PHE A 22 6.54 -8.41 6.10
C PHE A 22 6.02 -6.99 6.07
N LEU A 23 6.88 -6.04 5.67
CA LEU A 23 6.46 -4.68 5.41
C LEU A 23 5.40 -4.73 4.30
N GLN A 24 4.18 -4.28 4.63
CA GLN A 24 3.10 -4.16 3.65
C GLN A 24 3.04 -2.73 3.15
N ILE A 25 3.00 -2.56 1.84
CA ILE A 25 2.94 -1.25 1.19
C ILE A 25 1.67 -1.19 0.36
N GLY A 26 0.74 -0.31 0.76
CA GLY A 26 -0.44 0.02 -0.03
C GLY A 26 -0.05 0.91 -1.20
N VAL A 27 -0.41 0.49 -2.42
CA VAL A 27 -0.17 1.28 -3.64
C VAL A 27 -1.52 1.64 -4.26
N PHE A 28 -1.74 2.94 -4.45
CA PHE A 28 -2.96 3.52 -5.00
C PHE A 28 -2.61 4.39 -6.20
N GLY A 29 -3.45 4.38 -7.23
CA GLY A 29 -3.23 5.14 -8.45
C GLY A 29 -4.40 5.02 -9.42
N SER A 30 -4.26 5.69 -10.56
CA SER A 30 -5.22 5.58 -11.67
C SER A 30 -5.09 4.24 -12.40
N ASP A 31 -6.15 3.87 -13.11
CA ASP A 31 -6.15 2.72 -14.02
C ASP A 31 -5.07 2.84 -15.12
N VAL A 32 -4.60 1.69 -15.62
CA VAL A 32 -3.56 1.60 -16.67
C VAL A 32 -3.98 2.30 -17.96
N SER A 33 -5.27 2.39 -18.27
CA SER A 33 -5.78 3.13 -19.43
C SER A 33 -5.72 4.65 -19.28
N HIS A 34 -5.56 5.16 -18.06
CA HIS A 34 -5.58 6.60 -17.73
C HIS A 34 -4.26 7.09 -17.11
N VAL A 35 -3.16 6.33 -17.28
CA VAL A 35 -1.83 6.68 -16.77
C VAL A 35 -0.87 6.99 -17.92
N SER A 36 -0.02 8.01 -17.75
CA SER A 36 1.04 8.28 -18.73
C SER A 36 2.07 7.14 -18.77
N GLN A 37 2.69 6.91 -19.94
CA GLN A 37 3.77 5.92 -20.10
C GLN A 37 4.94 6.14 -19.12
N LYS A 38 5.24 7.41 -18.81
CA LYS A 38 6.27 7.78 -17.84
C LYS A 38 5.90 7.30 -16.42
N ALA A 39 4.66 7.55 -15.99
CA ALA A 39 4.19 7.13 -14.68
C ALA A 39 4.06 5.60 -14.58
N LEU A 40 3.63 4.93 -15.66
CA LEU A 40 3.59 3.47 -15.73
C LEU A 40 4.99 2.85 -15.55
N LYS A 41 6.00 3.39 -16.24
CA LYS A 41 7.40 2.93 -16.09
C LYS A 41 7.90 3.08 -14.65
N VAL A 42 7.58 4.20 -14.00
CA VAL A 42 7.94 4.43 -12.59
C VAL A 42 7.23 3.44 -11.68
N ALA A 43 5.93 3.18 -11.89
CA ALA A 43 5.18 2.21 -11.11
C ALA A 43 5.80 0.80 -11.17
N TYR A 44 6.22 0.35 -12.36
CA TYR A 44 6.94 -0.92 -12.51
C TYR A 44 8.28 -0.95 -11.78
N GLN A 45 9.07 0.12 -11.88
CA GLN A 45 10.36 0.21 -11.19
C GLN A 45 10.18 0.16 -9.68
N VAL A 46 9.26 0.96 -9.14
CA VAL A 46 8.96 1.00 -7.70
C VAL A 46 8.45 -0.35 -7.20
N GLY A 47 7.51 -0.98 -7.93
CA GLY A 47 7.01 -2.32 -7.57
C GLY A 47 8.12 -3.38 -7.55
N GLY A 48 9.05 -3.31 -8.51
CA GLY A 48 10.22 -4.19 -8.55
C GLY A 48 11.16 -4.02 -7.35
N GLU A 49 11.46 -2.79 -6.96
CA GLU A 49 12.30 -2.51 -5.78
C GLU A 49 11.62 -2.94 -4.47
N ILE A 50 10.30 -2.75 -4.35
CA ILE A 50 9.52 -3.23 -3.20
C ILE A 50 9.59 -4.76 -3.10
N ALA A 51 9.44 -5.46 -4.23
CA ALA A 51 9.52 -6.92 -4.27
C ALA A 51 10.94 -7.42 -3.90
N LYS A 52 12.00 -6.78 -4.40
CA LYS A 52 13.40 -7.10 -4.04
C LYS A 52 13.66 -6.93 -2.55
N ALA A 53 13.04 -5.94 -1.91
CA ALA A 53 13.15 -5.70 -0.48
C ALA A 53 12.38 -6.74 0.38
N GLY A 54 11.67 -7.69 -0.24
CA GLY A 54 10.88 -8.70 0.46
C GLY A 54 9.59 -8.14 1.07
N ALA A 55 9.16 -6.96 0.64
CA ALA A 55 7.92 -6.33 1.05
C ALA A 55 6.74 -6.83 0.20
N VAL A 56 5.54 -6.79 0.79
CA VAL A 56 4.31 -7.20 0.13
C VAL A 56 3.59 -5.96 -0.40
N LEU A 57 3.28 -5.97 -1.69
CA LEU A 57 2.44 -4.97 -2.35
C LEU A 57 0.96 -5.29 -2.09
N VAL A 58 0.20 -4.29 -1.63
CA VAL A 58 -1.25 -4.36 -1.45
C VAL A 58 -1.89 -3.36 -2.40
N THR A 59 -2.77 -3.82 -3.29
CA THR A 59 -3.46 -3.00 -4.31
C THR A 59 -4.95 -3.33 -4.32
N GLY A 60 -5.75 -2.51 -5.02
CA GLY A 60 -7.20 -2.69 -5.16
C GLY A 60 -7.65 -3.76 -6.16
N GLY A 61 -6.73 -4.32 -6.96
CA GLY A 61 -7.06 -5.16 -8.12
C GLY A 61 -7.27 -4.32 -9.38
#